data_AF-A0A6V8K7U9-F1
#
_entry.id   AF-A0A6V8K7U9-F1
#
_cell.length_a   1.000
_cell.length_b   1.000
_cell.length_c   1.000
_cell.angle_alpha   90.00
_cell.angle_beta   90.00
_cell.angle_gamma   90.00
#
_symmetry.space_group_name_H-M   'P 1'
#
loop_
_entity.id
_entity.type
_entity.pdbx_description
1 polymer ?
#
loop_
_entity_poly.entity_id
_entity_poly.type
_entity_poly.pdbx_seq_one_letter_code
_entity_poly.pdbx_strand_id
1 'polypeptide(L)'
;MRRAFVWTVLLRRPLQLHPPIYFEGGMVVVTTRRSVVGFGMLGLAIGYFAWYTPYAGLTKALSSGLLPGMDSRVGGLVLLPAAALGTLAGSLIFLSVSGWWRYAGRATVAGRQTIRPGPATVTAGLFMALIIATTTLNYTFAGVSILFMLLMMRGGVLVLSPIVDAARRRPVRVYSWVALGLSLLAVVAALSDVDSYHLGIAAVVSLGIYLFGYIGRFEIMSRVAKTGDPAIDRRYLVEEQLSAALWQVGLCAALALIGIGPVLGALREGFTSFLLTPAVIPAFAVGLLYEALFIFGTLIYLDPREYTWCVPANRVASLLSGLVASFGLTWLTGIAAPGAGQLVGTAFIVGAVLALSYPALRQAAARRWAWARRRRVLFVCGGNTGRSAMAESIARADGDGTWSPRSAGLAPRISGAPMAAGATAALRQIGVPPRRHRTRQLTRQMCRDADAVYCMTRAQRTAVEQLAPEARGRTFCLDPERDIPDPSGTADNAAYVRTATVLREQVRARLRENAPQLQPQAGG
;
A
#
# COMPACT_ATOMS: atom_id res chain seq x y z
N MET A 1 9.76 35.71 -23.27
CA MET A 1 10.54 34.93 -22.29
C MET A 1 9.66 34.62 -21.07
N ARG A 2 9.34 33.32 -20.88
CA ARG A 2 9.15 32.54 -19.62
C ARG A 2 8.41 33.19 -18.44
N ARG A 3 7.13 32.84 -18.19
CA ARG A 3 6.60 31.80 -17.27
C ARG A 3 6.80 32.07 -15.76
N ALA A 4 5.73 32.45 -15.06
CA ALA A 4 5.45 32.03 -13.68
C ALA A 4 3.93 31.94 -13.47
N PHE A 5 3.51 30.88 -12.78
CA PHE A 5 2.23 30.20 -12.89
C PHE A 5 1.34 30.52 -11.67
N VAL A 6 0.05 30.73 -11.93
CA VAL A 6 -1.01 31.08 -10.98
C VAL A 6 -1.42 29.87 -10.13
N TRP A 7 -1.44 30.02 -8.80
CA TRP A 7 -2.19 29.15 -7.88
C TRP A 7 -2.77 29.99 -6.73
N THR A 8 -3.91 30.62 -6.98
CA THR A 8 -4.78 31.13 -5.92
C THR A 8 -6.21 30.96 -6.40
N VAL A 9 -6.96 30.03 -5.79
CA VAL A 9 -8.43 30.00 -5.65
C VAL A 9 -8.78 28.64 -5.04
N LEU A 10 -9.18 28.65 -3.76
CA LEU A 10 -10.23 27.82 -3.11
C LEU A 10 -10.05 27.80 -1.59
N LEU A 11 -10.29 28.95 -0.95
CA LEU A 11 -10.64 29.04 0.47
C LEU A 11 -11.80 30.03 0.59
N ARG A 12 -13.02 29.52 0.83
CA ARG A 12 -14.13 30.12 1.60
C ARG A 12 -15.46 29.41 1.25
N ARG A 13 -15.96 28.58 2.16
CA ARG A 13 -17.39 28.55 2.55
C ARG A 13 -17.51 28.03 3.99
N PRO A 14 -18.28 28.70 4.88
CA PRO A 14 -18.55 28.21 6.23
C PRO A 14 -19.66 27.15 6.18
N LEU A 15 -19.54 26.09 6.98
CA LEU A 15 -20.58 25.08 7.18
C LEU A 15 -21.38 25.45 8.43
N GLN A 16 -22.64 25.82 8.22
CA GLN A 16 -23.64 26.04 9.26
C GLN A 16 -23.95 24.72 9.99
N LEU A 17 -24.04 24.81 11.31
CA LEU A 17 -24.54 23.79 12.23
C LEU A 17 -26.08 23.84 12.25
N HIS A 18 -26.76 22.68 12.23
CA HIS A 18 -28.02 22.43 12.97
C HIS A 18 -28.36 20.91 13.06
N PRO A 19 -29.23 20.48 14.01
CA PRO A 19 -29.20 19.18 14.71
C PRO A 19 -30.27 18.16 14.20
N PRO A 20 -30.52 16.98 14.84
CA PRO A 20 -30.92 15.73 14.17
C PRO A 20 -32.43 15.47 14.17
N ILE A 21 -33.03 14.99 13.07
CA ILE A 21 -34.42 14.47 13.04
C ILE A 21 -34.63 13.38 11.95
N TYR A 22 -35.00 12.18 12.43
CA TYR A 22 -35.93 11.12 11.96
C TYR A 22 -35.84 10.41 10.58
N PHE A 23 -36.14 9.11 10.66
CA PHE A 23 -36.33 8.15 9.57
C PHE A 23 -37.67 8.36 8.85
N GLU A 24 -37.65 8.50 7.53
CA GLU A 24 -38.67 7.96 6.61
C GLU A 24 -38.17 7.99 5.16
N GLY A 25 -38.57 6.98 4.38
CA GLY A 25 -38.35 6.74 2.94
C GLY A 25 -37.42 7.66 2.13
N GLY A 26 -36.27 7.13 1.69
CA GLY A 26 -35.47 7.78 0.65
C GLY A 26 -34.18 7.03 0.33
N MET A 27 -33.99 6.72 -0.96
CA MET A 27 -32.78 6.08 -1.49
C MET A 27 -31.49 6.73 -0.95
N VAL A 28 -30.73 5.96 -0.18
CA VAL A 28 -29.33 6.28 0.11
C VAL A 28 -28.52 6.07 -1.18
N VAL A 29 -28.40 7.12 -1.98
CA VAL A 29 -27.34 7.19 -2.99
C VAL A 29 -26.05 7.37 -2.21
N VAL A 30 -25.37 6.25 -1.93
CA VAL A 30 -23.97 6.25 -1.49
C VAL A 30 -23.15 6.80 -2.65
N THR A 31 -23.04 8.12 -2.72
CA THR A 31 -22.02 8.79 -3.51
C THR A 31 -20.70 8.46 -2.83
N THR A 32 -20.00 7.46 -3.37
CA THR A 32 -18.59 7.23 -3.05
C THR A 32 -17.82 8.47 -3.49
N ARG A 33 -17.73 9.47 -2.62
CA ARG A 33 -16.74 10.54 -2.70
C ARG A 33 -15.39 9.85 -2.75
N ARG A 34 -14.75 9.89 -3.93
CA ARG A 34 -13.31 9.68 -4.05
C ARG A 34 -12.65 10.66 -3.09
N SER A 35 -12.17 10.16 -1.96
CA SER A 35 -11.35 10.94 -1.04
C SER A 35 -9.92 10.40 -1.10
N VAL A 36 -9.02 11.33 -1.42
CA VAL A 36 -7.57 11.35 -1.21
C VAL A 36 -6.76 10.23 -1.88
N VAL A 37 -5.81 10.66 -2.70
CA VAL A 37 -4.78 9.90 -3.41
C VAL A 37 -4.27 8.71 -2.59
N GLY A 38 -4.83 7.52 -2.86
CA GLY A 38 -4.20 6.27 -2.46
C GLY A 38 -3.01 6.06 -3.37
N PHE A 39 -1.83 6.55 -2.98
CA PHE A 39 -0.59 6.07 -3.58
C PHE A 39 -0.60 4.55 -3.40
N GLY A 40 -0.60 3.79 -4.50
CA GLY A 40 -0.41 2.34 -4.40
C GLY A 40 0.90 2.02 -3.68
N MET A 41 1.12 0.77 -3.27
CA MET A 41 2.33 0.34 -2.55
C MET A 41 3.65 0.88 -3.13
N LEU A 42 3.76 0.96 -4.46
CA LEU A 42 4.90 1.57 -5.14
C LEU A 42 5.08 3.07 -4.81
N GLY A 43 4.00 3.85 -4.83
CA GLY A 43 4.05 5.26 -4.47
C GLY A 43 4.39 5.48 -3.00
N LEU A 44 3.92 4.61 -2.11
CA LEU A 44 4.33 4.64 -0.69
C LEU A 44 5.82 4.29 -0.53
N ALA A 45 6.31 3.28 -1.24
CA ALA A 45 7.73 2.91 -1.23
C ALA A 45 8.64 4.01 -1.80
N ILE A 46 8.22 4.68 -2.89
CA ILE A 46 8.91 5.85 -3.45
C ILE A 46 8.92 7.00 -2.45
N GLY A 47 7.78 7.29 -1.81
CA GLY A 47 7.71 8.31 -0.77
C GLY A 47 8.63 8.00 0.41
N TYR A 48 8.61 6.76 0.89
CA TYR A 48 9.52 6.29 1.93
C TYR A 48 10.99 6.48 1.52
N PHE A 49 11.35 6.05 0.31
CA PHE A 49 12.69 6.23 -0.24
C PHE A 49 13.10 7.70 -0.30
N ALA A 50 12.22 8.58 -0.81
CA ALA A 50 12.51 9.99 -1.01
C ALA A 50 12.79 10.74 0.29
N TRP A 51 12.12 10.38 1.39
CA TRP A 51 12.34 10.99 2.71
C TRP A 51 13.46 10.32 3.51
N TYR A 52 13.68 9.02 3.31
CA TYR A 52 14.73 8.28 4.02
C TYR A 52 16.13 8.67 3.54
N THR A 53 16.32 8.92 2.24
CA THR A 53 17.61 9.30 1.66
C THR A 53 18.20 10.58 2.30
N PRO A 54 17.51 11.73 2.31
CA PRO A 54 18.02 12.93 2.95
C PRO A 54 18.12 12.79 4.47
N TYR A 55 17.24 12.01 5.11
CA TYR A 55 17.35 11.71 6.54
C TYR A 55 18.67 11.01 6.88
N ALA A 56 18.99 9.91 6.20
CA ALA A 56 20.19 9.13 6.45
C ALA A 56 21.45 9.94 6.13
N GLY A 57 21.45 10.63 4.98
CA GLY A 57 22.57 11.49 4.57
C GLY A 57 22.83 12.63 5.55
N LEU A 58 21.79 13.39 5.94
CA LEU A 58 21.91 14.51 6.86
C LEU A 58 22.36 14.07 8.25
N THR A 59 21.81 12.97 8.77
CA THR A 59 22.20 12.41 10.08
C THR A 59 23.68 12.05 10.08
N LYS A 60 24.16 11.41 9.02
CA LYS A 60 25.58 11.03 8.92
C LYS A 60 26.49 12.23 8.70
N ALA A 61 26.09 13.18 7.86
CA ALA A 61 26.84 14.41 7.62
C ALA A 61 27.03 15.21 8.92
N LEU A 62 25.96 15.39 9.68
CA LEU A 62 25.98 16.12 10.95
C LEU A 62 26.86 15.42 12.01
N SER A 63 26.69 14.11 12.17
CA SER A 63 27.47 13.33 13.15
C SER A 63 28.94 13.15 12.78
N SER A 64 29.28 13.30 11.50
CA SER A 64 30.66 13.20 11.00
C SER A 64 31.32 14.58 10.82
N GLY A 65 30.61 15.68 11.11
CA GLY A 65 31.13 17.05 10.94
C GLY A 65 31.36 17.45 9.49
N LEU A 66 30.56 16.93 8.55
CA LEU A 66 30.73 17.12 7.10
C LEU A 66 29.90 18.28 6.53
N LEU A 67 29.08 18.96 7.33
CA LEU A 67 28.29 20.08 6.83
C LEU A 67 29.14 21.36 6.77
N PRO A 68 28.92 22.23 5.76
CA PRO A 68 29.62 23.50 5.66
C PRO A 68 29.41 24.37 6.91
N GLY A 69 30.49 24.94 7.45
CA GLY A 69 30.44 25.85 8.60
C GLY A 69 30.33 25.17 9.97
N MET A 70 30.66 23.87 10.06
CA MET A 70 30.78 23.16 11.34
C MET A 70 32.23 23.04 11.79
N ASP A 71 32.51 23.47 13.02
CA ASP A 71 33.86 23.39 13.62
C ASP A 71 34.16 22.03 14.27
N SER A 72 33.14 21.22 14.54
CA SER A 72 33.29 19.92 15.20
C SER A 72 32.14 18.95 14.89
N ARG A 73 32.40 17.66 15.09
CA ARG A 73 31.41 16.58 14.97
C ARG A 73 30.36 16.66 16.08
N VAL A 74 29.09 16.41 15.77
CA VAL A 74 28.03 16.35 16.78
C VAL A 74 27.83 14.91 17.24
N GLY A 75 28.00 14.66 18.54
CA GLY A 75 27.74 13.35 19.13
C GLY A 75 26.27 12.94 19.00
N GLY A 76 25.99 11.65 18.76
CA GLY A 76 24.64 11.16 18.56
C GLY A 76 23.67 11.46 19.71
N LEU A 77 24.14 11.34 20.96
CA LEU A 77 23.36 11.65 22.15
C LEU A 77 23.08 13.16 22.31
N VAL A 78 23.97 14.03 21.83
CA VAL A 78 23.77 15.49 21.79
C VAL A 78 22.73 15.87 20.72
N LEU A 79 22.74 15.16 19.59
CA LEU A 79 21.81 15.35 18.47
C LEU A 79 20.37 14.92 18.80
N LEU A 80 20.21 13.85 19.59
CA LEU A 80 18.92 13.20 19.84
C LEU A 80 17.80 14.14 20.34
N PRO A 81 18.03 15.03 21.33
CA PRO A 81 16.99 15.96 21.80
C PRO A 81 16.42 16.85 20.69
N ALA A 82 17.28 17.47 19.88
CA ALA A 82 16.85 18.31 18.77
C ALA A 82 16.08 17.51 17.71
N ALA A 83 16.54 16.30 17.39
CA ALA A 83 15.82 15.40 16.49
C ALA A 83 14.46 14.96 17.06
N ALA A 84 14.37 14.67 18.36
CA ALA A 84 13.11 14.31 19.03
C ALA A 84 12.09 15.46 19.00
N LEU A 85 12.54 16.69 19.26
CA LEU A 85 11.73 17.90 19.11
C LEU A 85 11.28 18.10 17.65
N GLY A 86 12.16 17.83 16.69
CA GLY A 86 11.84 17.83 15.27
C GLY A 86 10.76 16.82 14.90
N THR A 87 10.85 15.59 15.40
CA THR A 87 9.81 14.55 15.20
C THR A 87 8.48 14.97 15.81
N LEU A 88 8.48 15.53 17.02
CA LEU A 88 7.28 16.08 17.65
C LEU A 88 6.65 17.19 16.83
N ALA A 89 7.44 18.20 16.42
CA ALA A 89 6.95 19.28 15.57
C ALA A 89 6.41 18.73 14.24
N GLY A 90 7.11 17.80 13.61
CA GLY A 90 6.67 17.13 12.38
C GLY A 90 5.31 16.45 12.56
N SER A 91 5.13 15.72 13.67
CA SER A 91 3.87 15.01 13.94
C SER A 91 2.70 15.99 14.08
N LEU A 92 2.91 17.09 14.81
CA LEU A 92 1.91 18.15 14.98
C LEU A 92 1.59 18.85 13.66
N ILE A 93 2.60 19.15 12.83
CA ILE A 93 2.44 19.73 11.49
C ILE A 93 1.63 18.79 10.61
N PHE A 94 2.01 17.52 10.52
CA PHE A 94 1.32 16.52 9.72
C PHE A 94 -0.16 16.41 10.13
N LEU A 95 -0.43 16.28 11.42
CA LEU A 95 -1.81 16.12 11.89
C LEU A 95 -2.64 17.38 11.62
N SER A 96 -2.05 18.57 11.76
CA SER A 96 -2.69 19.85 11.49
C SER A 96 -3.00 20.04 10.01
N VAL A 97 -2.06 19.73 9.12
CA VAL A 97 -2.23 19.86 7.66
C VAL A 97 -3.16 18.79 7.09
N SER A 98 -3.02 17.54 7.53
CA SER A 98 -3.85 16.42 7.06
C SER A 98 -5.28 16.46 7.60
N GLY A 99 -5.48 17.10 8.76
CA GLY A 99 -6.74 17.08 9.51
C GLY A 99 -7.08 15.68 10.04
N TRP A 100 -6.10 14.80 10.21
CA TRP A 100 -6.29 13.42 10.69
C TRP A 100 -6.53 13.33 12.20
N TRP A 101 -6.41 14.43 12.94
CA TRP A 101 -6.88 14.58 14.32
C TRP A 101 -8.31 14.04 14.55
N ARG A 102 -9.16 14.04 13.52
CA ARG A 102 -10.53 13.50 13.58
C ARG A 102 -10.61 12.00 13.86
N TYR A 103 -9.56 11.25 13.54
CA TYR A 103 -9.51 9.79 13.71
C TYR A 103 -9.01 9.37 15.08
N ALA A 104 -8.37 10.28 15.82
CA ALA A 104 -7.84 9.97 17.14
C ALA A 104 -8.97 9.64 18.13
N GLY A 105 -8.72 8.71 19.05
CA GLY A 105 -9.61 8.40 20.16
C GLY A 105 -9.94 9.67 20.96
N ARG A 106 -11.21 9.82 21.35
CA ARG A 106 -11.67 10.95 22.15
C ARG A 106 -12.15 10.47 23.52
N ALA A 107 -11.84 11.25 24.54
CA ALA A 107 -12.39 11.09 25.87
C ALA A 107 -12.86 12.44 26.41
N THR A 108 -13.98 12.43 27.13
CA THR A 108 -14.47 13.61 27.84
C THR A 108 -13.72 13.73 29.16
N VAL A 109 -12.91 14.78 29.30
CA VAL A 109 -12.19 15.09 30.56
C VAL A 109 -12.64 16.49 30.98
N ALA A 110 -13.18 16.61 32.19
CA ALA A 110 -13.71 17.87 32.74
C ALA A 110 -14.66 18.62 31.76
N GLY A 111 -15.58 17.89 31.13
CA GLY A 111 -16.56 18.46 30.19
C GLY A 111 -16.01 18.86 28.81
N ARG A 112 -14.70 18.74 28.55
CA ARG A 112 -14.08 18.99 27.24
C ARG A 112 -13.72 17.69 26.54
N GLN A 113 -14.02 17.58 25.24
CA GLN A 113 -13.54 16.47 24.43
C GLN A 113 -12.05 16.63 24.16
N THR A 114 -11.24 15.72 24.70
CA THR A 114 -9.78 15.70 24.53
C THR A 114 -9.36 14.44 23.79
N ILE A 115 -8.20 14.49 23.15
CA ILE A 115 -7.63 13.33 22.46
C ILE A 115 -7.05 12.40 23.52
N ARG A 116 -7.50 11.15 23.50
CA ARG A 116 -7.01 10.09 24.39
C ARG A 116 -6.60 8.88 23.55
N PRO A 117 -5.31 8.70 23.29
CA PRO A 117 -4.79 7.50 22.64
C PRO A 117 -5.15 6.24 23.44
N GLY A 118 -5.39 5.14 22.75
CA GLY A 118 -5.60 3.84 23.38
C GLY A 118 -4.34 3.32 24.09
N PRO A 119 -4.47 2.46 25.12
CA PRO A 119 -3.30 1.94 25.85
C PRO A 119 -2.35 1.14 24.94
N ALA A 120 -2.90 0.39 23.98
CA ALA A 120 -2.12 -0.34 23.00
C ALA A 120 -1.32 0.58 22.06
N THR A 121 -1.92 1.67 21.57
CA THR A 121 -1.26 2.63 20.67
C THR A 121 -0.22 3.48 21.39
N VAL A 122 -0.43 3.80 22.68
CA VAL A 122 0.59 4.41 23.54
C VAL A 122 1.80 3.49 23.70
N THR A 123 1.55 2.20 23.94
CA THR A 123 2.61 1.19 24.08
C THR A 123 3.35 0.96 22.75
N ALA A 124 2.62 0.91 21.62
CA ALA A 124 3.23 0.88 20.29
C ALA A 124 4.08 2.14 20.04
N GLY A 125 3.62 3.30 20.49
CA GLY A 125 4.36 4.56 20.47
C GLY A 125 5.68 4.47 21.22
N LEU A 126 5.72 3.84 22.40
CA LEU A 126 6.96 3.61 23.16
C LEU A 126 7.97 2.78 22.35
N PHE A 127 7.55 1.64 21.81
CA PHE A 127 8.41 0.80 20.98
C PHE A 127 8.88 1.53 19.71
N MET A 128 8.01 2.33 19.10
CA MET A 128 8.37 3.17 17.97
C MET A 128 9.39 4.23 18.38
N ALA A 129 9.22 4.93 19.51
CA ALA A 129 10.19 5.91 20.01
C ALA A 129 11.59 5.30 20.20
N LEU A 130 11.68 4.06 20.72
CA LEU A 130 12.93 3.31 20.79
C LEU A 130 13.53 3.07 19.40
N ILE A 131 12.71 2.67 18.42
CA ILE A 131 13.13 2.50 17.02
C ILE A 131 13.66 3.82 16.44
N ILE A 132 12.97 4.95 16.66
CA ILE A 132 13.39 6.27 16.12
C ILE A 132 14.74 6.66 16.70
N ALA A 133 14.86 6.64 18.04
CA ALA A 133 16.08 7.04 18.72
C ALA A 133 17.29 6.19 18.31
N THR A 134 17.13 4.86 18.31
CA THR A 134 18.22 3.94 17.94
C THR A 134 18.57 3.97 16.46
N THR A 135 17.60 4.19 15.56
CA THR A 135 17.88 4.39 14.12
C THR A 135 18.78 5.60 13.91
N THR A 136 18.47 6.71 14.57
CA THR A 136 19.27 7.92 14.48
C THR A 136 20.65 7.71 15.10
N LEU A 137 20.73 7.12 16.30
CA LEU A 137 22.01 6.82 16.95
C LEU A 137 22.91 5.90 16.12
N ASN A 138 22.34 4.88 15.49
CA ASN A 138 23.10 3.91 14.70
C ASN A 138 23.92 4.60 13.60
N TYR A 139 23.39 5.65 12.95
CA TYR A 139 24.15 6.41 11.95
C TYR A 139 25.22 7.34 12.52
N THR A 140 25.16 7.63 13.82
CA THR A 140 26.09 8.56 14.48
C THR A 140 27.32 7.91 15.06
N PHE A 141 27.37 6.58 15.17
CA PHE A 141 28.56 5.91 15.68
C PHE A 141 29.78 6.18 14.78
N ALA A 142 30.90 6.52 15.43
CA ALA A 142 32.15 6.78 14.75
C ALA A 142 32.66 5.50 14.10
N GLY A 143 33.23 5.63 12.90
CA GLY A 143 33.74 4.47 12.17
C GLY A 143 32.65 3.45 11.86
N VAL A 144 31.45 3.92 11.46
CA VAL A 144 30.42 3.06 10.87
C VAL A 144 29.76 3.75 9.66
N SER A 145 29.56 3.03 8.56
CA SER A 145 28.85 3.55 7.38
C SER A 145 27.32 3.47 7.52
N ILE A 146 26.60 4.28 6.74
CA ILE A 146 25.13 4.23 6.66
C ILE A 146 24.70 2.83 6.19
N LEU A 147 25.34 2.32 5.13
CA LEU A 147 24.98 1.05 4.52
C LEU A 147 25.22 -0.13 5.46
N PHE A 148 26.35 -0.13 6.18
CA PHE A 148 26.64 -1.13 7.20
C PHE A 148 25.54 -1.19 8.27
N MET A 149 25.14 -0.04 8.83
CA MET A 149 24.08 0.02 9.83
C MET A 149 22.73 -0.42 9.27
N LEU A 150 22.40 -0.05 8.03
CA LEU A 150 21.20 -0.54 7.36
C LEU A 150 21.20 -2.06 7.20
N LEU A 151 22.32 -2.67 6.86
CA LEU A 151 22.43 -4.13 6.74
C LEU A 151 22.18 -4.80 8.09
N MET A 152 22.78 -4.30 9.16
CA MET A 152 22.53 -4.82 10.52
C MET A 152 21.07 -4.64 10.94
N MET A 153 20.49 -3.46 10.70
CA MET A 153 19.13 -3.15 11.10
C MET A 153 18.06 -3.86 10.26
N ARG A 154 18.25 -3.96 8.94
CA ARG A 154 17.27 -4.61 8.05
C ARG A 154 17.45 -6.11 8.05
N GLY A 155 18.69 -6.58 7.96
CA GLY A 155 19.05 -7.99 8.10
C GLY A 155 18.60 -8.53 9.46
N GLY A 156 18.87 -7.82 10.56
CA GLY A 156 18.45 -8.23 11.90
C GLY A 156 16.94 -8.42 12.03
N VAL A 157 16.11 -7.53 11.47
CA VAL A 157 14.65 -7.72 11.51
C VAL A 157 14.22 -8.92 10.66
N LEU A 158 14.85 -9.14 9.50
CA LEU A 158 14.57 -10.30 8.66
C LEU A 158 14.97 -11.61 9.33
N VAL A 159 16.12 -11.63 10.02
CA VAL A 159 16.60 -12.78 10.81
C VAL A 159 15.68 -13.08 11.99
N LEU A 160 15.21 -12.05 12.67
CA LEU A 160 14.39 -12.20 13.88
C LEU A 160 13.00 -12.76 13.57
N SER A 161 12.44 -12.48 12.39
CA SER A 161 11.07 -12.89 12.07
C SER A 161 10.84 -14.41 12.06
N PRO A 162 11.63 -15.27 11.38
CA PRO A 162 11.47 -16.71 11.44
C PRO A 162 11.81 -17.29 12.81
N ILE A 163 12.78 -16.70 13.53
CA ILE A 163 13.18 -17.15 14.88
C ILE A 163 12.03 -16.94 15.86
N VAL A 164 11.41 -15.76 15.84
CA VAL A 164 10.24 -15.45 16.69
C VAL A 164 9.04 -16.32 16.31
N ASP A 165 8.79 -16.55 15.02
CA ASP A 165 7.71 -17.43 14.58
C ASP A 165 7.96 -18.90 14.99
N ALA A 166 9.20 -19.39 14.87
CA ALA A 166 9.58 -20.73 15.32
C ALA A 166 9.46 -20.89 16.84
N ALA A 167 9.93 -19.90 17.62
CA ALA A 167 9.78 -19.88 19.08
C ALA A 167 8.31 -19.89 19.51
N ARG A 168 7.42 -19.30 18.71
CA ARG A 168 5.96 -19.29 18.90
C ARG A 168 5.27 -20.53 18.32
N ARG A 169 6.01 -21.55 17.90
CA ARG A 169 5.51 -22.80 17.29
C ARG A 169 4.63 -22.58 16.05
N ARG A 170 4.90 -21.52 15.28
CA ARG A 170 4.23 -21.27 14.01
C ARG A 170 4.98 -22.00 12.88
N PRO A 171 4.27 -22.57 11.89
CA PRO A 171 4.91 -23.24 10.77
C PRO A 171 5.68 -22.23 9.91
N VAL A 172 7.00 -22.42 9.80
CA VAL A 172 7.90 -21.56 8.98
C VAL A 172 8.09 -22.20 7.60
N ARG A 173 7.81 -21.44 6.54
CA ARG A 173 7.93 -21.91 5.15
C ARG A 173 9.39 -21.94 4.69
N VAL A 174 9.70 -22.78 3.70
CA VAL A 174 11.06 -22.91 3.12
C VAL A 174 11.63 -21.57 2.65
N TYR A 175 10.82 -20.73 2.01
CA TYR A 175 11.26 -19.40 1.55
C TYR A 175 11.72 -18.49 2.69
N SER A 176 11.16 -18.64 3.90
CA SER A 176 11.58 -17.91 5.09
C SER A 176 12.94 -18.38 5.61
N TRP A 177 13.26 -19.67 5.49
CA TRP A 177 14.58 -20.22 5.80
C TRP A 177 15.64 -19.76 4.80
N VAL A 178 15.31 -19.73 3.51
CA VAL A 178 16.20 -19.16 2.47
C VAL A 178 16.47 -17.68 2.76
N ALA A 179 15.43 -16.90 3.09
CA ALA A 179 15.59 -15.50 3.44
C ALA A 179 16.42 -15.28 4.72
N LEU A 180 16.27 -16.15 5.73
CA LEU A 180 17.11 -16.16 6.91
C LEU A 180 18.58 -16.37 6.53
N GLY A 181 18.88 -17.42 5.76
CA GLY A 181 20.24 -17.72 5.31
C GLY A 181 20.87 -16.57 4.54
N LEU A 182 20.15 -15.99 3.58
CA LEU A 182 20.61 -14.81 2.82
C LEU A 182 20.81 -13.59 3.74
N SER A 183 19.97 -13.39 4.75
CA SER A 183 20.13 -12.29 5.70
C SER A 183 21.34 -12.49 6.62
N LEU A 184 21.65 -13.73 7.02
CA LEU A 184 22.86 -14.06 7.76
C LEU A 184 24.11 -13.85 6.90
N LEU A 185 24.09 -14.28 5.64
CA LEU A 185 25.17 -14.02 4.68
C LEU A 185 25.39 -12.52 4.45
N ALA A 186 24.32 -11.72 4.41
CA ALA A 186 24.42 -10.27 4.33
C ALA A 186 25.13 -9.66 5.56
N VAL A 187 24.82 -10.17 6.75
CA VAL A 187 25.46 -9.74 7.99
C VAL A 187 26.95 -10.13 7.99
N VAL A 188 27.27 -11.36 7.59
CA VAL A 188 28.67 -11.83 7.47
C VAL A 188 29.44 -11.00 6.44
N ALA A 189 28.87 -10.73 5.26
CA ALA A 189 29.50 -9.93 4.22
C ALA A 189 29.72 -8.46 4.64
N ALA A 190 28.79 -7.90 5.43
CA ALA A 190 28.96 -6.58 6.01
C ALA A 190 30.07 -6.56 7.07
N LEU A 191 30.16 -7.63 7.87
CA LEU A 191 31.20 -7.78 8.89
C LEU A 191 32.55 -8.13 8.28
N SER A 192 32.67 -8.82 7.14
CA SER A 192 33.99 -9.12 6.55
C SER A 192 34.80 -7.88 6.13
N ASP A 193 34.17 -6.71 6.14
CA ASP A 193 34.79 -5.39 5.96
C ASP A 193 35.39 -4.83 7.29
N VAL A 194 35.66 -5.70 8.29
CA VAL A 194 36.08 -5.36 9.68
C VAL A 194 37.31 -4.44 9.73
N ASP A 195 38.23 -4.52 8.76
CA ASP A 195 39.42 -3.67 8.74
C ASP A 195 39.10 -2.17 8.60
N SER A 196 37.85 -1.82 8.25
CA SER A 196 37.40 -0.43 8.08
C SER A 196 36.48 0.10 9.19
N TYR A 197 35.90 -0.75 10.05
CA TYR A 197 34.81 -0.33 10.96
C TYR A 197 34.82 -1.05 12.33
N HIS A 198 34.83 -0.30 13.43
CA HIS A 198 34.78 -0.84 14.80
C HIS A 198 33.37 -0.77 15.39
N LEU A 199 32.75 -1.94 15.63
CA LEU A 199 31.43 -2.03 16.24
C LEU A 199 31.56 -2.00 17.77
N GLY A 200 31.44 -0.81 18.35
CA GLY A 200 31.48 -0.65 19.81
C GLY A 200 30.29 -1.33 20.51
N ILE A 201 30.46 -1.67 21.79
CA ILE A 201 29.40 -2.26 22.63
C ILE A 201 28.11 -1.41 22.59
N ALA A 202 28.24 -0.09 22.58
CA ALA A 202 27.10 0.83 22.47
C ALA A 202 26.30 0.65 21.16
N ALA A 203 26.97 0.35 20.05
CA ALA A 203 26.30 0.08 18.77
C ALA A 203 25.54 -1.25 18.81
N VAL A 204 26.10 -2.29 19.42
CA VAL A 204 25.40 -3.57 19.65
C VAL A 204 24.15 -3.38 20.50
N VAL A 205 24.27 -2.66 21.61
CA VAL A 205 23.14 -2.37 22.51
C VAL A 205 22.06 -1.57 21.78
N SER A 206 22.44 -0.56 21.00
CA SER A 206 21.51 0.23 20.18
C SER A 206 20.77 -0.63 19.14
N LEU A 207 21.49 -1.53 18.45
CA LEU A 207 20.89 -2.51 17.54
C LEU A 207 19.92 -3.47 18.26
N GLY A 208 20.27 -3.94 19.46
CA GLY A 208 19.40 -4.78 20.27
C GLY A 208 18.08 -4.10 20.65
N ILE A 209 18.16 -2.85 21.13
CA ILE A 209 16.99 -2.03 21.46
C ILE A 209 16.12 -1.79 20.22
N TYR A 210 16.75 -1.50 19.08
CA TYR A 210 16.06 -1.34 17.81
C TYR A 210 15.26 -2.59 17.41
N LEU A 211 15.87 -3.77 17.50
CA LEU A 211 15.23 -5.04 17.15
C LEU A 211 14.08 -5.38 18.11
N PHE A 212 14.29 -5.16 19.41
CA PHE A 212 13.26 -5.32 20.42
C PHE A 212 12.06 -4.42 20.17
N GLY A 213 12.31 -3.15 19.81
CA GLY A 213 11.27 -2.21 19.40
C GLY A 213 10.41 -2.74 18.25
N TYR A 214 11.03 -3.35 17.24
CA TYR A 214 10.29 -3.93 16.11
C TYR A 214 9.42 -5.12 16.50
N ILE A 215 9.89 -6.00 17.42
CA ILE A 215 9.07 -7.11 17.94
C ILE A 215 7.80 -6.55 18.58
N GLY A 216 7.96 -5.65 19.55
CA GLY A 216 6.83 -5.12 20.33
C GLY A 216 5.85 -4.34 19.45
N ARG A 217 6.38 -3.48 18.58
CA ARG A 217 5.58 -2.68 17.65
C ARG A 217 4.74 -3.57 16.71
N PHE A 218 5.35 -4.56 16.06
CA PHE A 218 4.61 -5.41 15.12
C PHE A 218 3.61 -6.32 15.81
N GLU A 219 3.89 -6.80 17.02
CA GLU A 219 2.94 -7.58 17.78
C GLU A 219 1.67 -6.79 18.12
N ILE A 220 1.83 -5.53 18.54
CA ILE A 220 0.69 -4.66 18.81
C ILE A 220 -0.05 -4.32 17.52
N MET A 221 0.67 -3.88 16.48
CA MET A 221 0.07 -3.53 15.18
C MET A 221 -0.75 -4.70 14.60
N SER A 222 -0.30 -5.94 14.75
CA SER A 222 -1.02 -7.14 14.29
C SER A 222 -2.34 -7.40 15.03
N ARG A 223 -2.47 -6.88 16.27
CA ARG A 223 -3.65 -7.08 17.13
C ARG A 223 -4.69 -5.98 16.98
N VAL A 224 -4.25 -4.72 16.85
CA VAL A 224 -5.14 -3.54 16.95
C VAL A 224 -5.33 -2.76 15.65
N ALA A 225 -4.60 -3.13 14.59
CA ALA A 225 -4.67 -2.50 13.28
C ALA A 225 -4.67 -3.57 12.16
N LYS A 226 -4.49 -3.13 10.90
CA LYS A 226 -4.52 -3.99 9.70
C LYS A 226 -5.87 -4.65 9.46
N THR A 227 -6.95 -3.98 9.88
CA THR A 227 -8.31 -4.50 9.72
C THR A 227 -8.81 -4.32 8.28
N GLY A 228 -8.13 -3.49 7.48
CA GLY A 228 -8.58 -3.07 6.16
C GLY A 228 -9.66 -1.98 6.22
N ASP A 229 -10.06 -1.54 7.41
CA ASP A 229 -10.90 -0.38 7.64
C ASP A 229 -10.01 0.88 7.75
N PRO A 230 -10.10 1.81 6.78
CA PRO A 230 -9.32 3.04 6.79
C PRO A 230 -9.49 3.89 8.06
N ALA A 231 -10.63 3.81 8.75
CA ALA A 231 -10.84 4.57 9.98
C ALA A 231 -10.00 4.03 11.14
N ILE A 232 -9.94 2.70 11.29
CA ILE A 232 -9.17 2.02 12.34
C ILE A 232 -7.67 2.19 12.08
N ASP A 233 -7.25 1.95 10.84
CA ASP A 233 -5.82 2.01 10.48
C ASP A 233 -5.26 3.44 10.56
N ARG A 234 -6.06 4.46 10.17
CA ARG A 234 -5.67 5.87 10.35
C ARG A 234 -5.64 6.26 11.82
N ARG A 235 -6.59 5.78 12.63
CA ARG A 235 -6.58 6.01 14.08
C ARG A 235 -5.29 5.46 14.70
N TYR A 236 -4.91 4.23 14.35
CA TYR A 236 -3.67 3.62 14.83
C TYR A 236 -2.45 4.48 14.48
N LEU A 237 -2.33 4.92 13.23
CA LEU A 237 -1.20 5.74 12.78
C LEU A 237 -1.12 7.07 13.53
N VAL A 238 -2.25 7.76 13.68
CA VAL A 238 -2.33 9.06 14.38
C VAL A 238 -1.97 8.91 15.85
N GLU A 239 -2.47 7.87 16.51
CA GLU A 239 -2.18 7.64 17.93
C GLU A 239 -0.75 7.15 18.16
N GLU A 240 -0.23 6.24 17.31
CA GLU A 240 1.15 5.73 17.39
C GLU A 240 2.16 6.87 17.18
N GLN A 241 1.98 7.71 16.15
CA GLN A 241 2.92 8.78 15.82
C GLN A 241 3.04 9.82 16.93
N LEU A 242 1.89 10.27 17.45
CA LEU A 242 1.85 11.29 18.49
C LEU A 242 2.42 10.72 19.79
N SER A 243 2.06 9.49 20.13
CA SER A 243 2.60 8.80 21.31
C SER A 243 4.11 8.59 21.18
N ALA A 244 4.60 8.19 20.00
CA ALA A 244 6.02 7.98 19.75
C ALA A 244 6.83 9.27 19.92
N ALA A 245 6.35 10.38 19.33
CA ALA A 245 7.01 11.67 19.46
C ALA A 245 7.07 12.16 20.92
N LEU A 246 5.97 12.01 21.67
CA LEU A 246 5.91 12.36 23.09
C LEU A 246 6.83 11.48 23.94
N TRP A 247 6.85 10.17 23.70
CA TRP A 247 7.77 9.25 24.35
C TRP A 247 9.22 9.58 24.05
N GLN A 248 9.55 9.95 22.81
CA GLN A 248 10.92 10.26 22.43
C GLN A 248 11.45 11.49 23.17
N VAL A 249 10.66 12.59 23.23
CA VAL A 249 11.02 13.78 24.02
C VAL A 249 11.07 13.46 25.51
N GLY A 250 10.05 12.75 26.03
CA GLY A 250 9.95 12.40 27.44
C GLY A 250 11.09 11.51 27.93
N LEU A 251 11.46 10.47 27.17
CA LEU A 251 12.58 9.59 27.50
C LEU A 251 13.92 10.33 27.46
N CYS A 252 14.16 11.16 26.44
CA CYS A 252 15.38 11.96 26.37
C CYS A 252 15.47 12.93 27.56
N ALA A 253 14.37 13.61 27.90
CA ALA A 253 14.32 14.54 29.02
C ALA A 253 14.51 13.83 30.37
N ALA A 254 13.83 12.71 30.60
CA ALA A 254 13.98 11.91 31.82
C ALA A 254 15.42 11.42 32.00
N LEU A 255 16.04 10.90 30.94
CA LEU A 255 17.45 10.46 30.97
C LEU A 255 18.43 11.62 31.18
N ALA A 256 18.16 12.80 30.63
CA ALA A 256 18.96 14.00 30.84
C ALA A 256 18.85 14.54 32.29
N LEU A 257 17.69 14.40 32.93
CA LEU A 257 17.45 14.82 34.31
C LEU A 257 18.08 13.87 35.33
N ILE A 258 17.94 12.56 35.13
CA ILE A 258 18.50 11.52 36.04
C ILE A 258 20.03 11.44 35.92
N GLY A 259 20.58 11.84 34.77
CA GLY A 259 21.91 11.47 34.34
C GLY A 259 23.10 11.96 35.19
N ILE A 260 23.86 10.99 35.71
CA ILE A 260 25.22 11.18 36.25
C ILE A 260 26.20 10.51 35.27
N GLY A 261 27.29 11.19 34.94
CA GLY A 261 28.34 10.67 34.03
C GLY A 261 28.25 11.14 32.57
N PRO A 262 29.26 10.82 31.75
CA PRO A 262 29.49 11.45 30.44
C PRO A 262 28.43 11.10 29.38
N VAL A 263 27.86 9.90 29.43
CA VAL A 263 26.85 9.44 28.46
C VAL A 263 25.55 10.23 28.59
N LEU A 264 25.03 10.36 29.81
CA LEU A 264 23.78 11.09 30.06
C LEU A 264 24.00 12.61 30.10
N GLY A 265 25.22 13.05 30.41
CA GLY A 265 25.65 14.44 30.24
C GLY A 265 25.50 14.95 28.81
N ALA A 266 25.80 14.12 27.80
CA ALA A 266 25.61 14.48 26.39
C ALA A 266 24.13 14.72 26.01
N LEU A 267 23.19 13.95 26.59
CA LEU A 267 21.76 14.20 26.40
C LEU A 267 21.33 15.53 27.03
N ARG A 268 21.89 15.87 28.19
CA ARG A 268 21.63 17.16 28.85
C ARG A 268 22.17 18.32 28.02
N GLU A 269 23.38 18.21 27.49
CA GLU A 269 23.96 19.17 26.56
C GLU A 269 23.05 19.41 25.35
N GLY A 270 22.48 18.32 24.80
CA GLY A 270 21.53 18.37 23.70
C GLY A 270 20.26 19.21 23.99
N PHE A 271 19.82 19.30 25.25
CA PHE A 271 18.70 20.13 25.69
C PHE A 271 19.09 21.54 26.16
N THR A 272 20.38 21.82 26.32
CA THR A 272 20.87 23.10 26.87
C THR A 272 21.73 23.84 25.84
N SER A 273 23.05 23.72 25.93
CA SER A 273 24.00 24.48 25.11
C SER A 273 23.88 24.17 23.62
N PHE A 274 23.58 22.92 23.24
CA PHE A 274 23.49 22.54 21.83
C PHE A 274 22.37 23.26 21.09
N LEU A 275 21.25 23.55 21.76
CA LEU A 275 20.10 24.23 21.14
C LEU A 275 20.43 25.67 20.72
N LEU A 276 21.50 26.25 21.27
CA LEU A 276 21.98 27.59 20.94
C LEU A 276 22.98 27.58 19.77
N THR A 277 23.38 26.40 19.29
CA THR A 277 24.35 26.27 18.19
C THR A 277 23.65 26.28 16.83
N PRO A 278 24.29 26.76 15.74
CA PRO A 278 23.74 26.67 14.39
C PRO A 278 23.43 25.23 13.94
N ALA A 279 24.14 24.24 14.51
CA ALA A 279 23.95 22.82 14.23
C ALA A 279 22.58 22.28 14.72
N VAL A 280 21.85 23.02 15.55
CA VAL A 280 20.49 22.65 15.97
C VAL A 280 19.51 22.60 14.79
N ILE A 281 19.69 23.45 13.78
CA ILE A 281 18.79 23.53 12.61
C ILE A 281 18.82 22.22 11.81
N PRO A 282 19.98 21.73 11.32
CA PRO A 282 20.04 20.44 10.66
C PRO A 282 19.65 19.28 11.60
N ALA A 283 19.96 19.35 12.90
CA ALA A 283 19.54 18.32 13.86
C ALA A 283 18.01 18.23 14.01
N PHE A 284 17.33 19.37 14.04
CA PHE A 284 15.87 19.44 14.06
C PHE A 284 15.27 18.93 12.74
N ALA A 285 15.90 19.27 11.61
CA ALA A 285 15.51 18.78 10.30
C ALA A 285 15.60 17.25 10.18
N VAL A 286 16.60 16.61 10.80
CA VAL A 286 16.68 15.14 10.91
C VAL A 286 15.38 14.57 11.51
N GLY A 287 14.85 15.20 12.57
CA GLY A 287 13.59 14.82 13.19
C GLY A 287 12.36 14.97 12.29
N LEU A 288 12.28 16.09 11.56
CA LEU A 288 11.21 16.36 10.59
C LEU A 288 11.22 15.35 9.43
N LEU A 289 12.40 15.05 8.89
CA LEU A 289 12.58 14.05 7.83
C LEU A 289 12.22 12.65 8.32
N TYR A 290 12.55 12.33 9.58
CA TYR A 290 12.14 11.07 10.20
C TYR A 290 10.61 10.97 10.28
N GLU A 291 9.93 12.03 10.69
CA GLU A 291 8.47 11.99 10.77
C GLU A 291 7.85 11.71 9.39
N ALA A 292 8.35 12.36 8.35
CA ALA A 292 7.89 12.14 6.98
C ALA A 292 8.07 10.68 6.56
N LEU A 293 9.27 10.10 6.69
CA LEU A 293 9.49 8.69 6.36
C LEU A 293 8.70 7.74 7.29
N PHE A 294 8.45 8.13 8.54
CA PHE A 294 7.68 7.32 9.49
C PHE A 294 6.23 7.17 8.98
N ILE A 295 5.60 8.24 8.50
CA ILE A 295 4.25 8.19 7.93
C ILE A 295 4.18 7.21 6.76
N PHE A 296 5.08 7.34 5.78
CA PHE A 296 5.12 6.42 4.63
C PHE A 296 5.41 4.98 5.07
N GLY A 297 6.37 4.79 5.98
CA GLY A 297 6.74 3.47 6.50
C GLY A 297 5.58 2.78 7.21
N THR A 298 4.84 3.49 8.05
CA THR A 298 3.69 2.95 8.77
C THR A 298 2.53 2.66 7.82
N LEU A 299 2.26 3.53 6.84
CA LEU A 299 1.26 3.26 5.80
C LEU A 299 1.59 2.02 4.96
N ILE A 300 2.88 1.77 4.66
CA ILE A 300 3.31 0.51 4.04
C ILE A 300 2.95 -0.67 4.95
N TYR A 301 3.26 -0.59 6.25
CA TYR A 301 2.97 -1.70 7.17
C TYR A 301 1.49 -1.93 7.46
N LEU A 302 0.65 -0.88 7.36
CA LEU A 302 -0.80 -0.96 7.56
C LEU A 302 -1.56 -1.50 6.35
N ASP A 303 -0.95 -1.61 5.17
CA ASP A 303 -1.61 -2.20 4.00
C ASP A 303 -2.04 -3.65 4.33
N PRO A 304 -3.32 -4.01 4.11
CA PRO A 304 -3.87 -5.33 4.45
C PRO A 304 -3.39 -6.43 3.51
N ARG A 305 -2.74 -6.12 2.38
CA ARG A 305 -2.03 -7.11 1.56
C ARG A 305 -0.93 -7.68 2.45
N GLU A 306 -0.98 -9.00 2.69
CA GLU A 306 -0.14 -9.75 3.63
C GLU A 306 1.30 -9.23 3.79
N TYR A 307 1.88 -9.38 5.00
CA TYR A 307 3.28 -9.08 5.36
C TYR A 307 4.32 -9.38 4.27
N THR A 308 4.04 -10.40 3.46
CA THR A 308 4.70 -10.81 2.21
C THR A 308 5.07 -9.68 1.25
N TRP A 309 4.40 -8.52 1.26
CA TRP A 309 4.74 -7.38 0.39
C TRP A 309 5.24 -6.15 1.13
N CYS A 310 4.63 -5.83 2.27
CA CYS A 310 4.90 -4.59 2.98
C CYS A 310 6.32 -4.56 3.56
N VAL A 311 6.76 -5.70 4.14
CA VAL A 311 8.10 -5.83 4.70
C VAL A 311 9.15 -5.74 3.58
N PRO A 312 9.09 -6.55 2.50
CA PRO A 312 9.91 -6.38 1.30
C PRO A 312 10.02 -4.95 0.77
N ALA A 313 8.88 -4.29 0.51
CA ALA A 313 8.85 -2.95 -0.05
C ALA A 313 9.56 -1.94 0.86
N ASN A 314 9.31 -2.01 2.18
CA ASN A 314 9.96 -1.12 3.14
C ASN A 314 11.48 -1.36 3.21
N ARG A 315 11.92 -2.62 3.25
CA ARG A 315 13.34 -2.97 3.40
C ARG A 315 14.15 -2.59 2.16
N VAL A 316 13.67 -2.93 0.97
CA VAL A 316 14.32 -2.55 -0.29
C VAL A 316 14.38 -1.02 -0.43
N ALA A 317 13.28 -0.32 -0.16
CA ALA A 317 13.27 1.14 -0.24
C ALA A 317 14.31 1.77 0.71
N SER A 318 14.43 1.30 1.97
CA SER A 318 15.47 1.83 2.87
C SER A 318 16.91 1.49 2.45
N LEU A 319 17.15 0.31 1.88
CA LEU A 319 18.49 -0.08 1.42
C LEU A 319 18.93 0.74 0.21
N LEU A 320 18.02 0.94 -0.75
CA LEU A 320 18.24 1.84 -1.87
C LEU A 320 18.49 3.27 -1.40
N SER A 321 17.73 3.77 -0.42
CA SER A 321 18.00 5.07 0.18
C SER A 321 19.38 5.15 0.82
N GLY A 322 19.80 4.10 1.51
CA GLY A 322 21.14 4.00 2.09
C GLY A 322 22.26 4.06 1.06
N LEU A 323 22.11 3.33 -0.04
CA LEU A 323 23.06 3.38 -1.17
C LEU A 323 23.15 4.80 -1.73
N VAL A 324 22.00 5.39 -2.07
CA VAL A 324 21.96 6.74 -2.66
C VAL A 324 22.50 7.79 -1.69
N ALA A 325 22.16 7.70 -0.40
CA ALA A 325 22.69 8.61 0.62
C ALA A 325 24.21 8.45 0.79
N SER A 326 24.73 7.22 0.80
CA SER A 326 26.16 6.96 0.99
C SER A 326 26.98 7.45 -0.20
N PHE A 327 26.60 7.07 -1.42
CA PHE A 327 27.28 7.56 -2.64
C PHE A 327 27.08 9.06 -2.84
N GLY A 328 25.92 9.60 -2.46
CA GLY A 328 25.67 11.04 -2.47
C GLY A 328 26.61 11.79 -1.52
N LEU A 329 26.85 11.28 -0.31
CA LEU A 329 27.84 11.87 0.60
C LEU A 329 29.26 11.74 0.07
N THR A 330 29.65 10.60 -0.49
CA THR A 330 30.96 10.46 -1.15
C THR A 330 31.15 11.50 -2.24
N TRP A 331 30.13 11.71 -3.09
CA TRP A 331 30.20 12.68 -4.17
C TRP A 331 30.24 14.13 -3.67
N LEU A 332 29.46 14.47 -2.62
CA LEU A 332 29.36 15.83 -2.10
C LEU A 332 30.53 16.23 -1.17
N THR A 333 31.11 15.28 -0.44
CA THR A 333 32.05 15.55 0.66
C THR A 333 33.41 14.86 0.49
N GLY A 334 33.56 13.98 -0.50
CA GLY A 334 34.81 13.26 -0.78
C GLY A 334 35.11 12.09 0.17
N ILE A 335 34.20 11.74 1.08
CA ILE A 335 34.40 10.60 1.99
C ILE A 335 34.44 9.27 1.24
N ALA A 336 35.15 8.27 1.78
CA ALA A 336 35.27 6.95 1.17
C ALA A 336 33.91 6.33 0.81
N ALA A 337 33.85 5.73 -0.39
CA ALA A 337 32.68 5.02 -0.87
C ALA A 337 32.39 3.77 -0.01
N PRO A 338 31.14 3.24 0.00
CA PRO A 338 30.82 1.99 0.66
C PRO A 338 31.70 0.84 0.17
N GLY A 339 32.21 0.02 1.09
CA GLY A 339 33.07 -1.12 0.77
C GLY A 339 32.35 -2.22 -0.02
N ALA A 340 33.13 -3.04 -0.72
CA ALA A 340 32.61 -4.12 -1.56
C ALA A 340 31.76 -5.13 -0.75
N GLY A 341 32.16 -5.44 0.49
CA GLY A 341 31.40 -6.31 1.40
C GLY A 341 29.99 -5.79 1.70
N GLN A 342 29.82 -4.46 1.80
CA GLN A 342 28.52 -3.84 2.03
C GLN A 342 27.63 -3.88 0.77
N LEU A 343 28.22 -3.75 -0.42
CA LEU A 343 27.49 -3.88 -1.69
C LEU A 343 27.01 -5.33 -1.89
N VAL A 344 27.89 -6.30 -1.63
CA VAL A 344 27.56 -7.73 -1.64
C VAL A 344 26.48 -8.05 -0.60
N GLY A 345 26.62 -7.53 0.62
CA GLY A 345 25.61 -7.65 1.67
C GLY A 345 24.25 -7.07 1.26
N THR A 346 24.26 -5.96 0.53
CA THR A 346 23.02 -5.35 0.00
C THR A 346 22.35 -6.26 -1.02
N ALA A 347 23.13 -6.86 -1.93
CA ALA A 347 22.61 -7.84 -2.88
C ALA A 347 21.98 -9.05 -2.16
N PHE A 348 22.60 -9.54 -1.09
CA PHE A 348 22.04 -10.61 -0.27
C PHE A 348 20.71 -10.23 0.41
N ILE A 349 20.57 -9.02 0.97
CA ILE A 349 19.27 -8.60 1.54
C ILE A 349 18.21 -8.44 0.45
N VAL A 350 18.56 -7.91 -0.72
CA VAL A 350 17.63 -7.85 -1.86
C VAL A 350 17.18 -9.27 -2.26
N GLY A 351 18.10 -10.23 -2.30
CA GLY A 351 17.79 -11.64 -2.51
C GLY A 351 16.87 -12.23 -1.43
N ALA A 352 17.13 -11.95 -0.15
CA ALA A 352 16.29 -12.40 0.97
C ALA A 352 14.86 -11.86 0.83
N VAL A 353 14.74 -10.59 0.45
CA VAL A 353 13.46 -9.94 0.20
C VAL A 353 12.73 -10.60 -0.98
N LEU A 354 13.42 -10.86 -2.10
CA LEU A 354 12.83 -11.53 -3.26
C LEU A 354 12.35 -12.95 -2.92
N ALA A 355 13.10 -13.69 -2.10
CA ALA A 355 12.70 -15.00 -1.62
C ALA A 355 11.40 -14.94 -0.81
N LEU A 356 11.26 -13.96 0.10
CA LEU A 356 10.02 -13.74 0.86
C LEU A 356 8.83 -13.35 -0.04
N SER A 357 9.06 -12.59 -1.12
CA SER A 357 8.03 -12.17 -2.06
C SER A 357 7.65 -13.23 -3.12
N TYR A 358 8.42 -14.30 -3.26
CA TYR A 358 8.24 -15.31 -4.31
C TYR A 358 6.82 -15.92 -4.39
N PRO A 359 6.16 -16.35 -3.30
CA PRO A 359 4.83 -16.95 -3.37
C PRO A 359 3.80 -16.00 -3.97
N ALA A 360 3.89 -14.72 -3.61
CA ALA A 360 2.95 -13.73 -4.09
C ALA A 360 3.25 -13.30 -5.53
N LEU A 361 4.52 -13.22 -5.93
CA LEU A 361 4.93 -13.04 -7.33
C LEU A 361 4.38 -14.17 -8.20
N ARG A 362 4.52 -15.43 -7.75
CA ARG A 362 4.01 -16.61 -8.45
C ARG A 362 2.49 -16.60 -8.57
N GLN A 363 1.77 -16.24 -7.51
CA GLN A 363 0.30 -16.13 -7.57
C GLN A 363 -0.18 -15.00 -8.48
N ALA A 364 0.48 -13.84 -8.44
CA ALA A 364 0.16 -12.73 -9.32
C ALA A 364 0.41 -13.09 -10.80
N ALA A 365 1.53 -13.75 -11.08
CA ALA A 365 1.81 -14.30 -12.39
C ALA A 365 0.73 -15.31 -12.80
N ALA A 366 0.43 -16.31 -11.97
CA ALA A 366 -0.59 -17.32 -12.25
C ALA A 366 -1.97 -16.72 -12.55
N ARG A 367 -2.41 -15.69 -11.79
CA ARG A 367 -3.65 -14.96 -12.06
C ARG A 367 -3.63 -14.24 -13.40
N ARG A 368 -2.50 -13.62 -13.75
CA ARG A 368 -2.30 -12.92 -15.03
C ARG A 368 -2.34 -13.91 -16.20
N TRP A 369 -1.69 -15.07 -16.07
CA TRP A 369 -1.74 -16.15 -17.05
C TRP A 369 -3.14 -16.76 -17.19
N ALA A 370 -3.84 -17.00 -16.07
CA ALA A 370 -5.20 -17.50 -16.07
C ALA A 370 -6.18 -16.52 -16.72
N TRP A 371 -6.02 -15.21 -16.49
CA TRP A 371 -6.84 -14.18 -17.14
C TRP A 371 -6.58 -14.10 -18.65
N ALA A 372 -5.32 -14.25 -19.07
CA ALA A 372 -4.94 -14.30 -20.49
C ALA A 372 -5.49 -15.55 -21.21
N ARG A 373 -5.73 -16.65 -20.50
CA ARG A 373 -6.32 -17.89 -21.05
C ARG A 373 -7.84 -17.89 -21.17
N ARG A 374 -8.56 -16.88 -20.66
CA ARG A 374 -10.03 -16.86 -20.74
C ARG A 374 -10.50 -16.51 -22.14
N ARG A 375 -11.38 -17.35 -22.71
CA ARG A 375 -12.02 -17.07 -23.99
C ARG A 375 -12.98 -15.89 -23.88
N ARG A 376 -12.95 -14.97 -24.82
CA ARG A 376 -13.80 -13.78 -24.86
C ARG A 376 -15.14 -14.14 -25.50
N VAL A 377 -16.23 -13.96 -24.77
CA VAL A 377 -17.60 -14.09 -25.31
C VAL A 377 -18.29 -12.74 -25.29
N LEU A 378 -18.90 -12.36 -26.41
CA LEU A 378 -19.57 -11.08 -26.59
C LEU A 378 -21.06 -11.27 -26.84
N PHE A 379 -21.90 -10.75 -25.95
CA PHE A 379 -23.35 -10.72 -26.12
C PHE A 379 -23.78 -9.41 -26.79
N VAL A 380 -24.58 -9.48 -27.85
CA VAL A 380 -24.99 -8.32 -28.65
C VAL A 380 -26.51 -8.21 -28.68
N CYS A 381 -27.05 -7.02 -28.39
CA CYS A 381 -28.45 -6.69 -28.67
C CYS A 381 -28.56 -5.31 -29.34
N GLY A 382 -29.76 -4.73 -29.47
CA GLY A 382 -29.92 -3.39 -30.04
C GLY A 382 -29.29 -2.30 -29.17
N GLY A 383 -29.80 -2.10 -27.95
CA GLY A 383 -29.45 -0.94 -27.11
C GLY A 383 -28.40 -1.17 -26.01
N ASN A 384 -28.01 -2.43 -25.74
CA ASN A 384 -27.15 -2.82 -24.61
C ASN A 384 -27.65 -2.41 -23.22
N THR A 385 -28.94 -2.21 -23.02
CA THR A 385 -29.53 -1.86 -21.71
C THR A 385 -30.30 -3.01 -21.07
N GLY A 386 -30.77 -3.98 -21.86
CA GLY A 386 -31.59 -5.12 -21.41
C GLY A 386 -30.92 -6.46 -21.70
N ARG A 387 -31.32 -7.12 -22.80
CA ARG A 387 -30.97 -8.51 -23.14
C ARG A 387 -29.47 -8.85 -23.03
N SER A 388 -28.59 -8.13 -23.75
CA SER A 388 -27.15 -8.44 -23.72
C SER A 388 -26.48 -8.15 -22.37
N ALA A 389 -26.96 -7.16 -21.62
CA ALA A 389 -26.45 -6.85 -20.29
C ALA A 389 -26.87 -7.90 -19.25
N MET A 390 -28.10 -8.42 -19.37
CA MET A 390 -28.56 -9.56 -18.56
C MET A 390 -27.76 -10.82 -18.89
N ALA A 391 -27.57 -11.13 -20.18
CA ALA A 391 -26.78 -12.28 -20.63
C ALA A 391 -25.34 -12.23 -20.09
N GLU A 392 -24.68 -11.06 -20.11
CA GLU A 392 -23.36 -10.89 -19.51
C GLU A 392 -23.37 -11.16 -18.00
N SER A 393 -24.35 -10.63 -17.27
CA SER A 393 -24.45 -10.82 -15.82
C SER A 393 -24.67 -12.29 -15.47
N ILE A 394 -25.53 -12.98 -16.23
CA ILE A 394 -25.80 -14.39 -16.07
C ILE A 394 -24.56 -15.23 -16.40
N ALA A 395 -23.91 -14.99 -17.54
CA ALA A 395 -22.71 -15.72 -17.96
C ALA A 395 -21.57 -15.61 -16.94
N ARG A 396 -21.49 -14.49 -16.21
CA ARG A 396 -20.52 -14.30 -15.13
C ARG A 396 -20.90 -15.00 -13.83
N ALA A 397 -22.20 -15.07 -13.52
CA ALA A 397 -22.70 -15.69 -12.30
C ALA A 397 -22.71 -17.22 -12.41
N ASP A 398 -23.11 -17.74 -13.56
CA ASP A 398 -23.30 -19.18 -13.81
C ASP A 398 -22.12 -19.83 -14.55
N GLY A 399 -21.13 -19.05 -15.02
CA GLY A 399 -19.95 -19.58 -15.72
C GLY A 399 -18.89 -20.14 -14.77
N ASP A 400 -18.13 -21.11 -15.24
CA ASP A 400 -17.00 -21.77 -14.54
C ASP A 400 -15.70 -20.94 -14.52
N GLY A 401 -15.74 -19.72 -15.07
CA GLY A 401 -14.59 -18.82 -15.17
C GLY A 401 -13.69 -19.04 -16.38
N THR A 402 -13.99 -19.99 -17.27
CA THR A 402 -13.27 -20.19 -18.55
C THR A 402 -13.53 -19.06 -19.54
N TRP A 403 -14.74 -18.51 -19.51
CA TRP A 403 -15.16 -17.40 -20.35
C TRP A 403 -14.94 -16.04 -19.67
N SER A 404 -14.71 -15.03 -20.49
CA SER A 404 -14.67 -13.61 -20.13
C SER A 404 -15.83 -12.90 -20.82
N PRO A 405 -17.04 -12.92 -20.23
CA PRO A 405 -18.22 -12.32 -20.82
C PRO A 405 -18.07 -10.82 -21.02
N ARG A 406 -18.66 -10.29 -22.09
CA ARG A 406 -18.82 -8.87 -22.39
C ARG A 406 -20.15 -8.67 -23.08
N SER A 407 -20.67 -7.45 -23.06
CA SER A 407 -21.86 -7.07 -23.81
C SER A 407 -21.68 -5.76 -24.58
N ALA A 408 -22.38 -5.65 -25.70
CA ALA A 408 -22.44 -4.45 -26.52
C ALA A 408 -23.80 -4.32 -27.21
N GLY A 409 -24.03 -3.19 -27.87
CA GLY A 409 -25.27 -2.87 -28.57
C GLY A 409 -24.98 -2.38 -29.97
N LEU A 410 -25.76 -2.78 -30.97
CA LEU A 410 -25.61 -2.31 -32.35
C LEU A 410 -25.78 -0.79 -32.46
N ALA A 411 -26.78 -0.25 -31.78
CA ALA A 411 -27.10 1.18 -31.78
C ALA A 411 -27.69 1.61 -30.42
N PRO A 412 -26.85 1.73 -29.37
CA PRO A 412 -27.31 2.26 -28.07
C PRO A 412 -27.78 3.70 -28.22
N ARG A 413 -28.97 4.03 -27.69
CA ARG A 413 -29.48 5.41 -27.71
C ARG A 413 -28.61 6.38 -26.89
N ILE A 414 -28.06 5.89 -25.78
CA ILE A 414 -27.22 6.66 -24.86
C ILE A 414 -26.02 5.78 -24.49
N SER A 415 -24.81 6.25 -24.79
CA SER A 415 -23.57 5.58 -24.38
C SER A 415 -23.28 5.83 -22.90
N GLY A 416 -22.82 4.81 -22.17
CA GLY A 416 -22.57 4.90 -20.74
C GLY A 416 -23.82 4.92 -19.84
N ALA A 417 -25.02 4.66 -20.38
CA ALA A 417 -26.22 4.49 -19.59
C ALA A 417 -26.15 3.22 -18.71
N PRO A 418 -26.80 3.19 -17.54
CA PRO A 418 -26.92 1.98 -16.75
C PRO A 418 -27.80 0.93 -17.45
N MET A 419 -27.80 -0.28 -16.91
CA MET A 419 -28.78 -1.30 -17.27
C MET A 419 -30.20 -0.78 -16.97
N ALA A 420 -31.19 -1.16 -17.78
CA ALA A 420 -32.58 -0.81 -17.54
C ALA A 420 -33.05 -1.33 -16.16
N ALA A 421 -33.95 -0.57 -15.51
CA ALA A 421 -34.45 -0.92 -14.17
C ALA A 421 -35.13 -2.30 -14.16
N GLY A 422 -36.00 -2.59 -15.15
CA GLY A 422 -36.65 -3.90 -15.30
C GLY A 422 -35.67 -5.06 -15.48
N ALA A 423 -34.59 -4.86 -16.25
CA ALA A 423 -33.54 -5.86 -16.39
C ALA A 423 -32.78 -6.11 -15.08
N THR A 424 -32.51 -5.05 -14.31
CA THR A 424 -31.88 -5.15 -12.99
C THR A 424 -32.78 -5.89 -12.00
N ALA A 425 -34.07 -5.58 -11.99
CA ALA A 425 -35.07 -6.23 -11.14
C ALA A 425 -35.22 -7.71 -11.49
N ALA A 426 -35.33 -8.04 -12.78
CA ALA A 426 -35.44 -9.41 -13.24
C ALA A 426 -34.22 -10.26 -12.86
N LEU A 427 -32.98 -9.74 -13.01
CA LEU A 427 -31.78 -10.44 -12.56
C LEU A 427 -31.83 -10.78 -11.07
N ARG A 428 -32.20 -9.82 -10.23
CA ARG A 428 -32.35 -10.05 -8.78
C ARG A 428 -33.40 -11.12 -8.48
N GLN A 429 -34.53 -11.08 -9.20
CA GLN A 429 -35.62 -12.03 -9.01
C GLN A 429 -35.21 -13.47 -9.35
N ILE A 430 -34.36 -13.67 -10.37
CA ILE A 430 -33.82 -15.00 -10.71
C ILE A 430 -32.55 -15.37 -9.92
N GLY A 431 -32.20 -14.60 -8.88
CA GLY A 431 -31.05 -14.84 -8.01
C GLY A 431 -29.69 -14.53 -8.65
N VAL A 432 -29.64 -13.74 -9.73
CA VAL A 432 -28.40 -13.33 -10.38
C VAL A 432 -28.03 -11.91 -9.93
N PRO A 433 -26.85 -11.69 -9.32
CA PRO A 433 -26.48 -10.37 -8.82
C PRO A 433 -26.23 -9.40 -9.99
N PRO A 434 -27.01 -8.30 -10.11
CA PRO A 434 -26.78 -7.32 -11.17
C PRO A 434 -25.47 -6.59 -10.95
N ARG A 435 -24.70 -6.38 -12.04
CA ARG A 435 -23.43 -5.65 -11.99
C ARG A 435 -23.56 -4.20 -12.40
N ARG A 436 -22.53 -3.42 -12.04
CA ARG A 436 -22.33 -2.08 -12.61
C ARG A 436 -22.13 -2.21 -14.12
N HIS A 437 -23.19 -1.89 -14.85
CA HIS A 437 -23.23 -1.90 -16.31
C HIS A 437 -23.12 -0.48 -16.87
N ARG A 438 -22.53 -0.39 -18.06
CA ARG A 438 -22.44 0.82 -18.86
C ARG A 438 -22.63 0.42 -20.31
N THR A 439 -23.66 0.96 -20.96
CA THR A 439 -23.94 0.71 -22.38
C THR A 439 -22.72 1.05 -23.24
N ARG A 440 -22.49 0.24 -24.27
CA ARG A 440 -21.41 0.41 -25.24
C ARG A 440 -21.92 0.12 -26.64
N GLN A 441 -21.51 0.96 -27.58
CA GLN A 441 -21.74 0.69 -29.00
C GLN A 441 -20.79 -0.41 -29.47
N LEU A 442 -21.33 -1.35 -30.24
CA LEU A 442 -20.58 -2.43 -30.84
C LEU A 442 -19.59 -1.84 -31.85
N THR A 443 -18.36 -2.31 -31.80
CA THR A 443 -17.34 -1.96 -32.78
C THR A 443 -16.81 -3.22 -33.46
N ARG A 444 -16.29 -3.07 -34.68
CA ARG A 444 -15.62 -4.15 -35.41
C ARG A 444 -14.51 -4.81 -34.57
N GLN A 445 -13.74 -4.00 -33.83
CA GLN A 445 -12.69 -4.50 -32.94
C GLN A 445 -13.24 -5.42 -31.84
N MET A 446 -14.39 -5.11 -31.24
CA MET A 446 -15.00 -6.00 -30.23
C MET A 446 -15.37 -7.36 -30.83
N CYS A 447 -15.90 -7.38 -32.05
CA CYS A 447 -16.20 -8.62 -32.76
C CYS A 447 -14.92 -9.39 -33.13
N ARG A 448 -13.85 -8.69 -33.53
CA ARG A 448 -12.53 -9.26 -33.82
C ARG A 448 -11.85 -9.85 -32.58
N ASP A 449 -12.12 -9.28 -31.41
CA ASP A 449 -11.56 -9.72 -30.15
C ASP A 449 -12.33 -10.89 -29.50
N ALA A 450 -13.59 -11.11 -29.86
CA ALA A 450 -14.40 -12.16 -29.28
C ALA A 450 -14.08 -13.53 -29.91
N ASP A 451 -13.91 -14.56 -29.10
CA ASP A 451 -13.84 -15.96 -29.55
C ASP A 451 -15.22 -16.49 -29.94
N ALA A 452 -16.29 -15.93 -29.37
CA ALA A 452 -17.67 -16.17 -29.77
C ALA A 452 -18.54 -14.91 -29.60
N VAL A 453 -19.40 -14.63 -30.57
CA VAL A 453 -20.37 -13.52 -30.53
C VAL A 453 -21.79 -14.10 -30.55
N TYR A 454 -22.60 -13.78 -29.53
CA TYR A 454 -23.99 -14.23 -29.42
C TYR A 454 -24.96 -13.05 -29.56
N CYS A 455 -25.75 -13.08 -30.62
CA CYS A 455 -26.79 -12.09 -30.91
C CYS A 455 -28.15 -12.58 -30.39
N MET A 456 -29.02 -11.65 -29.97
CA MET A 456 -30.34 -12.02 -29.45
C MET A 456 -31.34 -12.36 -30.58
N THR A 457 -31.09 -11.89 -31.80
CA THR A 457 -31.95 -12.13 -32.96
C THR A 457 -31.15 -12.39 -34.24
N ARG A 458 -31.78 -13.03 -35.24
CA ARG A 458 -31.18 -13.26 -36.57
C ARG A 458 -30.82 -11.95 -37.27
N ALA A 459 -31.69 -10.94 -37.20
CA ALA A 459 -31.40 -9.62 -37.76
C ALA A 459 -30.16 -8.97 -37.12
N GLN A 460 -29.99 -9.13 -35.80
CA GLN A 460 -28.80 -8.63 -35.11
C GLN A 460 -27.54 -9.39 -35.56
N ARG A 461 -27.63 -10.71 -35.73
CA ARG A 461 -26.54 -11.51 -36.29
C ARG A 461 -26.13 -11.00 -37.67
N THR A 462 -27.07 -10.81 -38.59
CA THR A 462 -26.79 -10.27 -39.92
C THR A 462 -26.08 -8.91 -39.85
N ALA A 463 -26.52 -8.02 -38.98
CA ALA A 463 -25.88 -6.71 -38.78
C ALA A 463 -24.45 -6.83 -38.23
N VAL A 464 -24.20 -7.77 -37.30
CA VAL A 464 -22.84 -8.05 -36.81
C VAL A 464 -21.95 -8.61 -37.91
N GLU A 465 -22.46 -9.53 -38.73
CA GLU A 465 -21.73 -10.11 -39.86
C GLU A 465 -21.38 -9.08 -40.94
N GLN A 466 -22.26 -8.09 -41.16
CA GLN A 466 -21.97 -6.94 -42.04
C GLN A 466 -20.92 -6.00 -41.44
N LEU A 467 -21.00 -5.71 -40.13
CA LEU A 467 -20.04 -4.84 -39.45
C LEU A 467 -18.64 -5.46 -39.35
N ALA A 468 -18.56 -6.78 -39.15
CA ALA A 468 -17.32 -7.53 -38.98
C ALA A 468 -17.36 -8.87 -39.74
N PRO A 469 -17.18 -8.84 -41.08
CA PRO A 469 -17.22 -10.05 -41.91
C PRO A 469 -16.25 -11.14 -41.44
N GLU A 470 -15.10 -10.76 -40.89
CA GLU A 470 -14.10 -11.68 -40.32
C GLU A 470 -14.57 -12.48 -39.10
N ALA A 471 -15.63 -12.03 -38.42
CA ALA A 471 -16.20 -12.71 -37.25
C ALA A 471 -17.36 -13.66 -37.62
N ARG A 472 -17.70 -13.81 -38.90
CA ARG A 472 -18.85 -14.59 -39.37
C ARG A 472 -18.84 -16.04 -38.88
N GLY A 473 -17.69 -16.71 -38.91
CA GLY A 473 -17.54 -18.09 -38.46
C GLY A 473 -17.71 -18.32 -36.95
N ARG A 474 -17.86 -17.24 -36.18
CA ARG A 474 -18.01 -17.26 -34.71
C ARG A 474 -19.13 -16.35 -34.21
N THR A 475 -20.03 -15.93 -35.11
CA THR A 475 -21.20 -15.12 -34.77
C THR A 475 -22.45 -15.98 -34.87
N PHE A 476 -23.16 -16.13 -33.75
CA PHE A 476 -24.28 -17.03 -33.60
C PHE A 476 -25.50 -16.30 -33.02
N CYS A 477 -26.68 -16.87 -33.23
CA CYS A 477 -27.84 -16.49 -32.42
C CYS A 477 -27.76 -17.24 -31.08
N LEU A 478 -28.04 -16.54 -29.98
CA LEU A 478 -27.97 -17.10 -28.64
C LEU A 478 -28.90 -18.33 -28.53
N ASP A 479 -30.14 -18.16 -28.97
CA ASP A 479 -31.07 -19.26 -29.25
C ASP A 479 -31.02 -19.56 -30.77
N PRO A 480 -30.73 -20.80 -31.18
CA PRO A 480 -30.65 -21.16 -32.61
C PRO A 480 -32.02 -21.25 -33.30
N GLU A 481 -33.08 -21.53 -32.55
CA GLU A 481 -34.42 -21.78 -33.09
C GLU A 481 -35.24 -20.50 -33.16
N ARG A 482 -35.10 -19.60 -32.17
CA ARG A 482 -36.00 -18.46 -32.01
C ARG A 482 -35.26 -17.17 -31.70
N ASP A 483 -35.86 -16.05 -32.12
CA ASP A 483 -35.38 -14.73 -31.71
C ASP A 483 -35.83 -14.44 -30.27
N ILE A 484 -34.93 -13.92 -29.44
CA ILE A 484 -35.24 -13.57 -28.05
C ILE A 484 -35.99 -12.23 -28.02
N PRO A 485 -37.27 -12.20 -27.59
CA PRO A 485 -38.10 -10.99 -27.62
C PRO A 485 -37.47 -9.84 -26.84
N ASP A 486 -37.63 -8.60 -27.33
CA ASP A 486 -37.17 -7.42 -26.59
C ASP A 486 -38.21 -7.00 -25.55
N PRO A 487 -37.91 -7.06 -24.24
CA PRO A 487 -38.85 -6.61 -23.21
C PRO A 487 -38.90 -5.08 -23.08
N SER A 488 -38.16 -4.34 -23.91
CA SER A 488 -38.18 -2.87 -23.88
C SER A 488 -39.52 -2.31 -24.35
N GLY A 489 -40.06 -1.32 -23.63
CA GLY A 489 -41.32 -0.66 -23.99
C GLY A 489 -42.56 -1.25 -23.33
N THR A 490 -42.44 -2.36 -22.60
CA THR A 490 -43.54 -2.90 -21.78
C THR A 490 -43.45 -2.34 -20.36
N ALA A 491 -44.60 -1.97 -19.78
CA ALA A 491 -44.70 -1.70 -18.33
C ALA A 491 -44.65 -3.00 -17.49
N ASP A 492 -44.82 -4.16 -18.14
CA ASP A 492 -44.84 -5.47 -17.50
C ASP A 492 -43.42 -5.95 -17.10
N ASN A 493 -43.14 -6.02 -15.80
CA ASN A 493 -41.91 -6.60 -15.27
C ASN A 493 -41.79 -8.10 -15.57
N ALA A 494 -42.92 -8.82 -15.71
CA ALA A 494 -42.90 -10.25 -16.03
C ALA A 494 -42.28 -10.53 -17.40
N ALA A 495 -42.38 -9.60 -18.37
CA ALA A 495 -41.70 -9.72 -19.65
C ALA A 495 -40.16 -9.74 -19.52
N TYR A 496 -39.59 -8.91 -18.63
CA TYR A 496 -38.16 -8.94 -18.33
C TYR A 496 -37.75 -10.25 -17.64
N VAL A 497 -38.57 -10.76 -16.72
CA VAL A 497 -38.30 -12.01 -16.01
C VAL A 497 -38.34 -13.22 -16.96
N ARG A 498 -39.35 -13.31 -17.83
CA ARG A 498 -39.42 -14.34 -18.88
C ARG A 498 -38.18 -14.29 -19.77
N THR A 499 -37.80 -13.09 -20.21
CA THR A 499 -36.58 -12.88 -21.01
C THR A 499 -35.33 -13.34 -20.26
N ALA A 500 -35.16 -12.96 -19.00
CA ALA A 500 -33.99 -13.33 -18.19
C ALA A 500 -33.90 -14.85 -17.97
N THR A 501 -35.04 -15.54 -17.85
CA THR A 501 -35.10 -17.00 -17.70
C THR A 501 -34.61 -17.69 -18.97
N VAL A 502 -35.14 -17.30 -20.14
CA VAL A 502 -34.68 -17.82 -21.45
C VAL A 502 -33.20 -17.53 -21.67
N LEU A 503 -32.75 -16.31 -21.34
CA LEU A 503 -31.32 -15.96 -21.42
C LEU A 503 -30.47 -16.87 -20.55
N ARG A 504 -30.92 -17.24 -19.35
CA ARG A 504 -30.14 -18.08 -18.44
C ARG A 504 -29.99 -19.50 -18.97
N GLU A 505 -31.05 -20.07 -19.50
CA GLU A 505 -31.02 -21.39 -20.14
C GLU A 505 -30.05 -21.39 -21.32
N GLN A 506 -30.23 -20.45 -22.26
CA GLN A 506 -29.44 -20.39 -23.48
C GLN A 506 -27.97 -20.04 -23.23
N VAL A 507 -27.68 -19.11 -22.31
CA VAL A 507 -26.31 -18.79 -21.91
C VAL A 507 -25.62 -20.03 -21.32
N ARG A 508 -26.29 -20.79 -20.44
CA ARG A 508 -25.72 -22.02 -19.89
C ARG A 508 -25.43 -23.06 -20.96
N ALA A 509 -26.36 -23.27 -21.90
CA ALA A 509 -26.16 -24.18 -23.01
C ALA A 509 -24.95 -23.78 -23.87
N ARG A 510 -24.89 -22.52 -24.32
CA ARG A 510 -23.82 -22.02 -25.19
C ARG A 510 -22.44 -22.03 -24.55
N LEU A 511 -22.35 -21.69 -23.27
CA LEU A 511 -21.06 -21.72 -22.55
C LEU A 511 -20.54 -23.15 -22.38
N ARG A 512 -21.42 -24.16 -22.31
CA ARG A 512 -21.05 -25.60 -22.24
C ARG A 512 -20.69 -26.17 -23.60
N GLU A 513 -21.49 -25.91 -24.64
CA GLU A 513 -21.23 -26.39 -26.01
C GLU A 513 -19.87 -25.96 -26.55
N ASN A 514 -19.44 -24.75 -26.17
CA ASN A 514 -18.18 -24.17 -26.61
C ASN A 514 -17.08 -24.23 -25.53
N ALA A 515 -17.34 -24.93 -24.41
CA ALA A 515 -16.33 -25.16 -23.39
C ALA A 515 -15.19 -26.01 -23.99
N PRO A 516 -13.92 -25.70 -23.69
CA PRO A 516 -12.83 -26.57 -24.10
C PRO A 516 -13.05 -27.95 -23.46
N GLN A 517 -13.02 -29.01 -24.28
CA GLN A 517 -12.79 -30.35 -23.76
C GLN A 517 -11.42 -30.32 -23.08
N LEU A 518 -11.40 -30.29 -21.74
CA LEU A 518 -10.20 -30.50 -20.96
C LEU A 518 -9.81 -31.98 -21.13
N GLN A 519 -9.16 -32.32 -22.24
CA GLN A 519 -8.42 -33.56 -22.30
C GLN A 519 -7.19 -33.40 -21.40
N PRO A 520 -6.99 -34.27 -20.40
CA PRO A 520 -5.70 -34.38 -19.76
C PRO A 520 -4.76 -34.97 -20.80
N GLN A 521 -3.85 -34.16 -21.35
CA GLN A 521 -2.65 -34.71 -21.97
C GLN A 521 -1.84 -35.35 -20.85
N ALA A 522 -2.10 -36.63 -20.62
CA ALA A 522 -1.12 -37.55 -20.09
C ALA A 522 -0.01 -37.68 -21.14
N GLY A 523 1.18 -37.20 -20.79
CA GLY A 523 2.45 -37.51 -21.42
C GLY A 523 3.49 -37.22 -20.34
N GLY A 524 4.32 -38.16 -19.92
CA GLY A 524 4.96 -39.21 -20.70
C GLY A 524 6.44 -39.04 -20.46
#